data_AF-A0A198GIY8-F1
#
_entry.id   AF-A0A198GIY8-F1
#
_cell.length_a   1.000
_cell.length_b   1.000
_cell.length_c   1.000
_cell.angle_alpha   90.00
_cell.angle_beta   90.00
_cell.angle_gamma   90.00
#
_symmetry.space_group_name_H-M   'P 1'
#
loop_
_entity.id
_entity.type
_entity.pdbx_description
1 polymer ?
#
loop_
_entity_poly.entity_id
_entity_poly.type
_entity_poly.pdbx_seq_one_letter_code
_entity_poly.pdbx_strand_id
1 'polypeptide(L)'
;MFTSQLMLVGYVLLVSPCGHDSCDAIPLTETIYTKDECTVRLDYLKKKRPDLYIFCGEVLRDPNVTDENPYLAPPDSADDVFKQQ
;
A
#
# COMPACT_ATOMS: atom_id res chain seq x y z
N MET A 1 -15.39 18.69 -11.31
CA MET A 1 -14.94 17.44 -11.96
C MET A 1 -13.50 17.19 -11.51
N PHE A 2 -13.31 16.54 -10.37
CA PHE A 2 -11.99 16.13 -9.89
C PHE A 2 -11.98 14.60 -9.88
N THR A 3 -11.45 14.00 -10.94
CA THR A 3 -11.08 12.59 -10.91
C THR A 3 -9.73 12.51 -10.21
N SER A 4 -9.69 12.28 -8.89
CA SER A 4 -8.46 11.82 -8.22
C SER A 4 -8.17 10.41 -8.72
N GLN A 5 -7.47 10.32 -9.86
CA GLN A 5 -6.97 9.05 -10.38
C GLN A 5 -5.80 8.63 -9.52
N LEU A 6 -6.04 7.73 -8.56
CA LEU A 6 -4.96 7.05 -7.86
C LEU A 6 -4.12 6.28 -8.87
N MET A 7 -2.81 6.49 -8.85
CA MET A 7 -1.85 5.82 -9.73
C MET A 7 -1.12 4.73 -8.95
N LEU A 8 -1.08 3.52 -9.50
CA LEU A 8 -0.24 2.44 -8.97
C LEU A 8 1.23 2.77 -9.21
N VAL A 9 1.99 2.89 -8.13
CA VAL A 9 3.43 3.21 -8.16
C VAL A 9 4.28 1.96 -7.95
N GLY A 10 3.73 0.95 -7.28
CA GLY A 10 4.40 -0.33 -7.10
C GLY A 10 3.81 -1.15 -5.97
N TYR A 11 4.63 -2.00 -5.36
CA TYR A 11 4.22 -2.94 -4.33
C TYR A 11 5.17 -2.85 -3.13
N VAL A 12 4.63 -3.00 -1.92
CA VAL A 12 5.39 -3.02 -0.67
C VAL A 12 5.18 -4.34 0.06
N LEU A 13 6.21 -4.80 0.77
CA LEU A 13 6.13 -5.95 1.64
C LEU A 13 5.47 -5.55 2.96
N LEU A 14 4.32 -6.15 3.24
CA LEU A 14 3.55 -5.94 4.45
C LEU A 14 3.57 -7.19 5.32
N VAL A 15 3.62 -6.98 6.63
CA VAL A 15 3.37 -8.03 7.62
C VAL A 15 2.11 -7.67 8.40
N SER A 16 1.19 -8.63 8.52
CA SER A 16 0.11 -8.51 9.48
C SER A 16 0.47 -9.29 10.74
N PRO A 17 0.63 -8.62 11.90
CA PRO A 17 0.92 -9.30 13.15
C PRO A 17 -0.26 -10.13 13.67
N CYS A 18 -1.49 -9.86 13.20
CA CYS A 18 -2.72 -10.46 13.71
C CYS A 18 -3.42 -11.39 12.70
N GLY A 19 -2.81 -11.66 11.54
CA GLY A 19 -3.42 -12.43 10.45
C GLY A 19 -4.16 -11.57 9.42
N HIS A 20 -4.77 -12.20 8.42
CA HIS A 20 -5.21 -11.52 7.18
C HIS A 20 -6.25 -10.41 7.36
N ASP A 21 -7.07 -10.43 8.43
CA ASP A 21 -8.25 -9.55 8.59
C ASP A 21 -8.39 -8.91 9.99
N SER A 22 -7.34 -8.89 10.82
CA SER A 22 -7.50 -8.57 12.26
C SER A 22 -6.81 -7.29 12.74
N CYS A 23 -5.78 -6.80 12.05
CA CYS A 23 -5.02 -5.60 12.43
C CYS A 23 -4.44 -4.90 11.21
N ASP A 24 -4.05 -3.63 11.39
CA ASP A 24 -3.32 -2.86 10.38
C ASP A 24 -2.02 -3.56 9.98
N ALA A 25 -1.82 -3.66 8.67
CA ALA A 25 -0.62 -4.24 8.11
C ALA A 25 0.53 -3.22 8.16
N ILE A 26 1.72 -3.68 8.57
CA ILE A 26 2.89 -2.82 8.77
C ILE A 26 3.90 -3.08 7.65
N PRO A 27 4.47 -2.03 7.02
CA PRO A 27 5.54 -2.21 6.05
C PRO A 27 6.80 -2.79 6.70
N LEU A 28 7.33 -3.87 6.12
CA LEU A 28 8.60 -4.48 6.52
C LEU A 28 9.80 -3.61 6.13
N THR A 29 9.65 -2.85 5.05
CA THR A 29 10.66 -1.96 4.48
C THR A 29 9.99 -0.75 3.85
N GLU A 30 10.69 0.37 3.78
CA GLU A 30 10.24 1.58 3.05
C GLU A 30 10.40 1.47 1.52
N THR A 31 11.01 0.38 1.03
CA THR A 31 11.25 0.17 -0.39
C THR A 31 9.98 -0.20 -1.14
N ILE A 32 9.73 0.50 -2.25
CA ILE A 32 8.69 0.15 -3.23
C ILE A 32 9.32 -0.72 -4.30
N TYR A 33 8.71 -1.87 -4.56
CA TYR A 33 9.15 -2.86 -5.52
C TYR A 33 8.22 -2.91 -6.74
N THR A 34 8.70 -3.49 -7.84
CA THR A 34 7.79 -4.05 -8.85
C THR A 34 7.04 -5.27 -8.30
N LYS A 35 5.97 -5.69 -8.98
CA LYS A 35 5.17 -6.86 -8.57
C LYS A 35 6.02 -8.13 -8.44
N ASP A 36 6.86 -8.38 -9.43
CA ASP A 36 7.69 -9.59 -9.50
C ASP A 36 8.77 -9.57 -8.40
N GLU A 37 9.43 -8.43 -8.20
CA GLU A 37 10.41 -8.25 -7.13
C GLU A 37 9.82 -8.41 -5.73
N CYS A 38 8.59 -7.94 -5.51
CA CYS A 38 7.89 -8.16 -4.25
C CYS A 38 7.58 -9.64 -4.06
N THR A 39 7.08 -10.31 -5.11
CA THR A 39 6.71 -11.73 -5.06
C THR A 39 7.93 -12.62 -4.78
N VAL A 40 9.06 -12.38 -5.46
CA VAL A 40 10.30 -13.12 -5.22
C VAL A 40 10.76 -13.00 -3.76
N ARG A 41 10.67 -11.80 -3.19
CA ARG A 41 11.03 -11.57 -1.77
C ARG A 41 10.01 -12.19 -0.82
N LEU A 42 8.73 -12.12 -1.14
CA LEU A 42 7.66 -12.76 -0.38
C LEU A 42 7.91 -14.27 -0.26
N ASP A 43 8.24 -14.94 -1.37
CA ASP A 43 8.51 -16.37 -1.40
C ASP A 43 9.74 -16.73 -0.55
N TYR A 44 10.78 -15.89 -0.60
CA TYR A 44 11.94 -16.04 0.27
C TYR A 44 11.57 -15.92 1.76
N LEU A 45 10.75 -14.92 2.11
CA LEU A 45 10.34 -14.67 3.49
C LEU A 45 9.42 -15.77 4.02
N LYS A 46 8.46 -16.25 3.22
CA LYS A 46 7.58 -17.37 3.58
C LYS A 46 8.36 -18.64 3.88
N LYS A 47 9.44 -18.92 3.14
CA LYS A 47 10.33 -20.06 3.42
C LYS A 47 11.10 -19.89 4.73
N LYS A 48 11.53 -18.67 5.05
CA LYS A 48 12.33 -18.39 6.26
C LYS A 48 11.50 -18.16 7.52
N ARG A 49 10.28 -17.68 7.38
CA ARG A 49 9.37 -17.24 8.44
C ARG A 49 7.95 -17.72 8.14
N PRO A 50 7.71 -19.05 8.14
CA PRO A 50 6.42 -19.62 7.77
C PRO A 50 5.27 -19.19 8.70
N ASP A 51 5.60 -18.81 9.94
CA ASP A 51 4.61 -18.42 10.96
C ASP A 51 4.16 -16.95 10.85
N LEU A 52 4.78 -16.16 9.96
CA LEU A 52 4.41 -14.75 9.75
C LEU A 52 3.46 -14.60 8.57
N TYR A 53 2.41 -13.81 8.75
CA TYR A 53 1.50 -13.43 7.68
C TYR A 53 2.08 -12.25 6.89
N ILE A 54 2.88 -12.58 5.89
CA ILE A 54 3.53 -11.61 5.00
C ILE A 54 2.83 -11.64 3.64
N PHE A 55 2.67 -10.47 3.01
CA PHE A 55 2.06 -10.32 1.69
C PHE A 55 2.56 -9.06 0.96
N CYS A 56 2.29 -8.97 -0.34
CA CYS A 56 2.55 -7.79 -1.15
C CYS A 56 1.31 -6.91 -1.21
N GLY A 57 1.42 -5.66 -0.77
CA GLY A 57 0.36 -4.65 -0.89
C GLY A 57 0.64 -3.67 -2.03
N GLU A 58 -0.40 -3.20 -2.69
CA GLU A 58 -0.29 -2.16 -3.72
C GLU A 58 -0.05 -0.79 -3.09
N VAL A 59 0.84 -0.02 -3.70
CA VAL A 59 1.11 1.37 -3.33
C VAL A 59 0.49 2.28 -4.37
N LEU A 60 -0.60 2.94 -3.98
CA LEU A 60 -1.27 3.94 -4.78
C LEU A 60 -0.82 5.34 -4.33
N ARG A 61 -0.60 6.25 -5.28
CA ARG A 61 -0.35 7.67 -4.99
C ARG A 61 -1.34 8.54 -5.74
N ASP A 62 -1.73 9.64 -5.11
CA ASP A 62 -2.42 10.72 -5.81
C ASP A 62 -1.39 11.48 -6.67
N PRO A 63 -1.56 11.55 -8.00
CA PRO A 63 -0.61 12.23 -8.89
C PRO A 63 -0.55 13.74 -8.65
N ASN A 64 -1.52 14.32 -7.95
CA ASN A 64 -1.53 15.74 -7.60
C ASN A 64 -0.66 16.03 -6.37
N VAL A 65 -0.39 15.03 -5.53
CA VAL A 65 0.49 15.16 -4.36
C VAL A 65 1.94 15.07 -4.84
N THR A 66 2.65 16.18 -4.78
CA THR A 66 4.07 16.31 -5.14
C THR A 66 4.88 16.85 -3.97
N ASP A 67 6.20 16.78 -4.05
CA ASP A 67 7.09 17.42 -3.04
C ASP A 67 6.86 18.95 -2.95
N GLU A 68 6.34 19.55 -4.02
CA GLU A 68 6.00 20.96 -4.12
C GLU A 68 4.62 21.28 -3.53
N ASN A 69 3.77 20.26 -3.41
CA ASN A 69 2.41 20.36 -2.86
C ASN A 69 2.09 19.21 -1.90
N PRO A 70 2.81 19.11 -0.76
CA PRO A 70 2.69 17.98 0.16
C PRO A 70 1.41 18.03 1.03
N TYR A 71 0.66 19.14 1.00
CA TYR A 71 -0.53 19.38 1.82
C TYR A 71 -1.85 19.26 1.05
N LEU A 72 -1.85 18.76 -0.19
CA LEU A 72 -3.09 18.23 -0.76
C LEU A 72 -3.49 17.02 0.08
N ALA A 73 -4.33 17.27 1.08
CA ALA A 73 -4.84 16.23 1.95
C ALA A 73 -5.50 15.15 1.07
N PRO A 74 -5.08 13.88 1.19
CA PRO A 74 -5.91 12.78 0.71
C PRO A 74 -7.30 12.94 1.35
N PRO A 75 -8.39 12.60 0.64
CA PRO A 75 -9.71 12.61 1.27
C PRO A 75 -9.67 11.74 2.53
N ASP A 76 -10.16 12.29 3.64
CA ASP A 76 -10.06 11.70 4.99
C ASP A 76 -10.77 10.33 5.09
N SER A 77 -11.60 9.97 4.11
CA SER A 77 -12.22 8.65 3.94
C SER A 77 -12.51 8.34 2.46
N ALA A 78 -12.51 7.05 2.11
CA ALA A 78 -13.03 6.56 0.83
C ALA A 78 -14.52 6.94 0.64
N ASP A 79 -15.28 7.10 1.72
CA ASP A 79 -16.69 7.50 1.69
C ASP A 79 -16.86 8.99 1.36
N ASP A 80 -15.86 9.82 1.64
CA ASP A 80 -15.89 11.25 1.32
C ASP A 80 -15.74 11.50 -0.20
N VAL A 81 -15.19 10.51 -0.92
CA VAL A 81 -15.18 10.48 -2.39
C VAL A 81 -16.60 10.29 -2.96
N PHE A 82 -17.48 9.58 -2.25
CA PHE A 82 -18.84 9.26 -2.71
C PHE A 82 -19.92 10.25 -2.23
N LYS A 83 -19.64 11.10 -1.24
CA LYS A 83 -20.62 12.03 -0.65
C LYS A 83 -20.84 13.35 -1.42
N GLN A 84 -20.03 13.65 -2.43
CA GLN A 84 -20.16 14.90 -3.21
C GLN A 84 -21.10 14.78 -4.43
N GLN A 85 -22.02 13.80 -4.44
CA GLN A 85 -23.06 13.67 -5.48
C GLN A 85 -24.35 14.39 -5.10
#